data_AF-A0ABD1N4G9-F1
#
_entry.id   AF-A0ABD1N4G9-F1
#
_cell.length_a   1.000
_cell.length_b   1.000
_cell.length_c   1.000
_cell.angle_alpha   90.00
_cell.angle_beta   90.00
_cell.angle_gamma   90.00
#
_symmetry.space_group_name_H-M   'P 1'
#
loop_
_entity.id
_entity.type
_entity.pdbx_description
1 polymer ?
#
loop_
_entity_poly.entity_id
_entity_poly.type
_entity_poly.pdbx_seq_one_letter_code
_entity_poly.pdbx_strand_id
1 'polypeptide(L)'
;MEEELDLLIKFLKEATIGGVVVDFTVKVAAISANMACRMILGKKYMDHDLDEKGFKAVMQETMQLGATPSRGDYIPYIGKLDLQGLIKRTKELHKIFNDFFDKIIDEHIQSNGGEDKVKDFVDVMLGIVDKAEFEYRIERSNIKAILLDLLAGAMDTSLVEIEWTLSEFNRNPRVMKKVQMELATVVSIKRKVEESDLDKLEYLEMVIKESMRLHAVVTTTTLTEGRLHVWRIFQAIPFWNLWIADDDGCHDGVDVQPMSLWFRVEKIMET
;
A
#
# COMPACT_ATOMS: atom_id res chain seq x y z
N MET A 1 -13.34 -5.80 -6.90
CA MET A 1 -13.24 -4.37 -6.54
C MET A 1 -14.60 -3.67 -6.56
N GLU A 2 -15.45 -3.95 -7.55
CA GLU A 2 -16.78 -3.35 -7.70
C GLU A 2 -17.68 -3.43 -6.45
N GLU A 3 -17.69 -4.57 -5.75
CA GLU A 3 -18.48 -4.73 -4.53
C GLU A 3 -18.15 -3.69 -3.44
N GLU A 4 -16.86 -3.35 -3.25
CA GLU A 4 -16.47 -2.36 -2.23
C GLU A 4 -16.92 -0.96 -2.61
N LEU A 5 -16.81 -0.64 -3.91
CA LEU A 5 -17.26 0.63 -4.45
C LEU A 5 -18.78 0.78 -4.31
N ASP A 6 -19.53 -0.30 -4.53
CA ASP A 6 -20.98 -0.33 -4.37
C ASP A 6 -21.42 -0.10 -2.93
N LEU A 7 -20.71 -0.72 -1.97
CA LEU A 7 -20.94 -0.48 -0.55
C LEU A 7 -20.70 0.99 -0.18
N LEU A 8 -19.64 1.61 -0.72
CA LEU A 8 -19.38 3.04 -0.52
C LEU A 8 -20.50 3.90 -1.09
N ILE A 9 -20.89 3.68 -2.35
CA ILE A 9 -21.94 4.44 -3.02
C ILE A 9 -23.26 4.31 -2.26
N LYS A 10 -23.61 3.11 -1.80
CA LYS A 10 -24.83 2.87 -1.02
C LYS A 10 -24.79 3.65 0.29
N PHE A 11 -23.68 3.58 1.02
CA PHE A 11 -23.49 4.33 2.26
C PHE A 11 -23.62 5.85 2.05
N LEU A 12 -23.03 6.39 0.98
CA LEU A 12 -23.12 7.81 0.66
C LEU A 12 -24.54 8.24 0.29
N LYS A 13 -25.29 7.41 -0.44
CA LYS A 13 -26.70 7.67 -0.74
C LYS A 13 -27.54 7.74 0.53
N GLU A 14 -27.35 6.78 1.44
CA GLU A 14 -28.07 6.75 2.73
C GLU A 14 -27.74 7.98 3.59
N ALA A 15 -26.47 8.34 3.69
CA ALA A 15 -26.04 9.53 4.43
C ALA A 15 -26.60 10.84 3.83
N THR A 16 -26.70 10.92 2.50
CA THR A 16 -27.29 12.08 1.80
C THR A 16 -28.78 12.23 2.13
N ILE A 17 -29.53 11.11 2.17
CA ILE A 17 -30.96 11.11 2.53
C ILE A 17 -31.15 11.61 3.98
N GLY A 18 -30.25 11.21 4.88
CA GLY A 18 -30.26 11.65 6.28
C GLY A 18 -29.73 13.06 6.54
N GLY A 19 -29.12 13.72 5.55
CA GLY A 19 -28.45 15.02 5.72
C GLY A 19 -27.27 14.99 6.71
N VAL A 20 -26.64 13.82 6.88
CA VAL A 20 -25.59 13.60 7.90
C VAL A 20 -24.23 13.99 7.35
N VAL A 21 -23.42 14.68 8.15
CA VAL A 21 -22.01 14.93 7.84
C VAL A 21 -21.24 13.62 7.97
N VAL A 22 -20.57 13.21 6.89
CA VAL A 22 -19.82 11.96 6.82
C VAL A 22 -18.33 12.22 6.93
N ASP A 23 -17.68 11.55 7.86
CA ASP A 23 -16.23 11.39 7.85
C ASP A 23 -15.86 10.36 6.77
N PHE A 24 -15.33 10.86 5.65
CA PHE A 24 -14.90 10.04 4.52
C PHE A 24 -13.62 9.28 4.82
N THR A 25 -12.72 9.83 5.63
CA THR A 25 -11.37 9.29 5.86
C THR A 25 -11.46 7.88 6.44
N VAL A 26 -12.27 7.68 7.49
CA VAL A 26 -12.44 6.37 8.12
C VAL A 26 -13.04 5.33 7.15
N LYS A 27 -13.95 5.75 6.27
CA LYS A 27 -14.65 4.86 5.33
C LYS A 27 -13.77 4.49 4.15
N VAL A 28 -13.09 5.46 3.55
CA VAL A 28 -12.14 5.24 2.46
C VAL A 28 -10.97 4.38 2.94
N ALA A 29 -10.49 4.59 4.17
CA ALA A 29 -9.44 3.76 4.76
C ALA A 29 -9.84 2.28 4.83
N ALA A 30 -11.05 1.99 5.32
CA ALA A 30 -11.55 0.63 5.40
C ALA A 30 -11.72 -0.03 4.01
N ILE A 31 -12.19 0.72 3.02
CA ILE A 31 -12.36 0.22 1.65
C ILE A 31 -11.02 -0.02 0.97
N SER A 32 -10.06 0.91 1.11
CA SER A 32 -8.70 0.75 0.59
C SER A 32 -8.03 -0.48 1.21
N ALA A 33 -8.15 -0.67 2.52
CA ALA A 33 -7.68 -1.88 3.21
C ALA A 33 -8.30 -3.17 2.66
N ASN A 34 -9.63 -3.20 2.53
CA ASN A 34 -10.35 -4.36 2.00
C ASN A 34 -9.95 -4.68 0.55
N MET A 35 -9.75 -3.64 -0.26
CA MET A 35 -9.37 -3.76 -1.66
C MET A 35 -7.95 -4.32 -1.79
N ALA A 36 -6.99 -3.74 -1.05
CA ALA A 36 -5.62 -4.22 -0.99
C ALA A 36 -5.57 -5.69 -0.51
N CYS A 37 -6.28 -6.03 0.57
CA CYS A 37 -6.35 -7.40 1.07
C CYS A 37 -6.91 -8.38 0.02
N ARG A 38 -7.99 -8.03 -0.67
CA ARG A 38 -8.57 -8.89 -1.71
C ARG A 38 -7.63 -9.10 -2.89
N MET A 39 -6.96 -8.05 -3.35
CA MET A 39 -6.03 -8.12 -4.49
C MET A 39 -4.77 -8.91 -4.14
N ILE A 40 -4.25 -8.71 -2.93
CA ILE A 40 -2.95 -9.25 -2.53
C ILE A 40 -3.11 -10.65 -1.95
N LEU A 41 -4.08 -10.85 -1.05
CA LEU A 41 -4.23 -12.04 -0.22
C LEU A 41 -5.46 -12.89 -0.60
N GLY A 42 -6.19 -12.52 -1.66
CA GLY A 42 -7.35 -13.26 -2.16
C GLY A 42 -8.65 -13.12 -1.36
N LYS A 43 -8.61 -12.57 -0.14
CA LYS A 43 -9.79 -12.40 0.73
C LYS A 43 -9.76 -11.12 1.56
N LYS A 44 -10.93 -10.75 2.10
CA LYS A 44 -11.04 -9.68 3.11
C LYS A 44 -10.60 -10.20 4.46
N TYR A 45 -9.93 -9.36 5.23
CA TYR A 45 -9.61 -9.64 6.61
C TYR A 45 -10.28 -8.59 7.49
N MET A 46 -11.00 -9.08 8.48
CA MET A 46 -11.63 -8.30 9.53
C MET A 46 -10.64 -8.14 10.69
N ASP A 47 -10.96 -7.25 11.62
CA ASP A 47 -10.07 -7.02 12.76
C ASP A 47 -9.75 -8.32 13.52
N HIS A 48 -10.70 -9.25 13.65
CA HIS A 48 -10.50 -10.52 14.35
C HIS A 48 -9.59 -11.54 13.63
N ASP A 49 -9.19 -11.31 12.39
CA ASP A 49 -8.47 -12.31 11.59
C ASP A 49 -6.94 -12.29 11.78
N LEU A 50 -6.40 -11.19 12.33
CA LEU A 50 -4.95 -11.03 12.51
C LEU A 50 -4.48 -11.48 13.91
N ASP A 51 -5.01 -10.84 14.95
CA ASP A 51 -4.70 -11.11 16.37
C ASP A 51 -5.74 -10.39 17.26
N GLU A 52 -5.69 -10.58 18.59
CA GLU A 52 -6.54 -9.86 19.56
C GLU A 52 -6.49 -8.33 19.40
N LYS A 53 -5.37 -7.80 18.89
CA LYS A 53 -5.18 -6.37 18.63
C LYS A 53 -6.07 -5.82 17.50
N GLY A 54 -6.45 -6.63 16.52
CA GLY A 54 -7.18 -6.15 15.35
C GLY A 54 -6.30 -5.89 14.13
N PHE A 55 -6.71 -6.31 12.93
CA PHE A 55 -6.00 -6.04 11.67
C PHE A 55 -5.65 -4.57 11.49
N LYS A 56 -6.63 -3.68 11.68
CA LYS A 56 -6.42 -2.23 11.52
C LYS A 56 -5.43 -1.67 12.52
N ALA A 57 -5.48 -2.11 13.77
CA ALA A 57 -4.60 -1.62 14.82
C ALA A 57 -3.16 -2.08 14.61
N VAL A 58 -2.96 -3.34 14.20
CA VAL A 58 -1.65 -3.90 13.86
C VAL A 58 -1.03 -3.14 12.68
N MET A 59 -1.82 -2.84 11.64
CA MET A 59 -1.34 -2.07 10.49
C MET A 59 -0.98 -0.63 10.87
N GLN A 60 -1.82 0.03 11.67
CA GLN A 60 -1.55 1.38 12.17
C GLN A 60 -0.30 1.42 13.06
N GLU A 61 -0.10 0.43 13.93
CA GLU A 61 1.11 0.30 14.76
C GLU A 61 2.36 0.11 13.88
N THR A 62 2.24 -0.69 12.81
CA THR A 62 3.31 -0.90 11.82
C THR A 62 3.74 0.39 11.15
N MET A 63 2.77 1.17 10.67
CA MET A 63 3.03 2.46 10.02
C MET A 63 3.64 3.47 11.00
N GLN A 64 3.15 3.51 12.23
CA GLN A 64 3.72 4.37 13.27
C GLN A 64 5.17 4.02 13.59
N LEU A 65 5.49 2.73 13.73
CA LEU A 65 6.88 2.30 13.92
C LEU A 65 7.74 2.59 12.70
N GLY A 66 7.20 2.40 11.49
CA GLY A 66 7.88 2.71 10.24
C GLY A 66 8.20 4.21 10.07
N ALA A 67 7.32 5.08 10.57
CA ALA A 67 7.48 6.53 10.52
C ALA A 67 8.27 7.11 11.72
N THR A 68 8.51 6.33 12.78
CA THR A 68 9.20 6.81 13.98
C THR A 68 10.72 6.74 13.80
N PRO A 69 11.44 7.87 13.76
CA PRO A 69 12.89 7.86 13.66
C PRO A 69 13.51 7.27 14.94
N SER A 70 14.35 6.25 14.81
CA SER A 70 15.01 5.64 15.98
C SER A 70 16.14 6.56 16.46
N ARG A 71 16.17 6.85 17.77
CA ARG A 71 17.31 7.58 18.38
C ARG A 71 18.62 6.79 18.29
N GLY A 72 18.52 5.47 18.14
CA GLY A 72 19.66 4.59 17.89
C GLY A 72 20.31 4.81 16.52
N ASP A 73 19.55 5.34 15.55
CA ASP A 73 20.03 5.56 14.18
C ASP A 73 20.98 6.76 14.10
N TYR A 74 20.83 7.72 15.02
CA TYR A 74 21.68 8.90 15.13
C TYR A 74 22.86 8.73 16.09
N ILE A 75 22.79 7.76 17.02
CA ILE A 75 23.82 7.53 18.05
C ILE A 75 24.12 6.03 18.15
N PRO A 76 25.19 5.54 17.48
CA PRO A 76 25.50 4.11 17.35
C PRO A 76 25.64 3.36 18.69
N TYR A 77 26.02 4.07 19.76
CA TYR A 77 26.27 3.48 21.08
C TYR A 77 25.00 3.18 21.89
N ILE A 78 23.85 3.77 21.57
CA ILE A 78 22.58 3.53 22.26
C ILE A 78 21.59 2.66 21.46
N GLY A 79 21.92 2.30 20.22
CA GLY A 79 21.04 1.52 19.34
C GLY A 79 20.66 0.14 19.93
N LYS A 80 21.54 -0.49 20.70
CA LYS A 80 21.28 -1.78 21.36
C LYS A 80 20.44 -1.67 22.65
N LEU A 81 20.25 -0.48 23.20
CA LEU A 81 19.58 -0.29 24.48
C LEU A 81 18.05 -0.23 24.36
N ASP A 82 17.51 -0.22 23.13
CA ASP A 82 16.07 -0.13 22.83
C ASP A 82 15.34 0.88 23.72
N LEU A 83 15.92 2.08 23.92
CA LEU A 83 15.42 3.07 24.88
C LEU A 83 13.99 3.55 24.58
N GLN A 84 13.52 3.34 23.36
CA GLN A 84 12.17 3.68 22.91
C GLN A 84 11.23 2.46 22.82
N GLY A 85 11.74 1.25 23.05
CA GLY A 85 10.97 0.01 22.90
C GLY A 85 10.62 -0.33 21.45
N LEU A 86 11.25 0.33 20.46
CA LEU A 86 10.96 0.14 19.04
C LEU A 86 11.38 -1.26 18.57
N ILE A 87 12.53 -1.77 19.03
CA ILE A 87 13.01 -3.10 18.65
C ILE A 87 12.03 -4.15 19.17
N LYS A 88 11.65 -4.06 20.45
CA LYS A 88 10.68 -4.99 21.04
C LYS A 88 9.34 -4.98 20.29
N ARG A 89 8.77 -3.81 20.02
CA ARG A 89 7.50 -3.68 19.29
C ARG A 89 7.59 -4.21 17.86
N THR A 90 8.68 -3.92 17.16
CA THR A 90 8.92 -4.49 15.82
C THR A 90 8.97 -6.01 15.85
N LYS A 91 9.61 -6.63 16.85
CA LYS A 91 9.63 -8.10 16.99
C LYS A 91 8.23 -8.68 17.23
N GLU A 92 7.43 -8.02 18.08
CA GLU A 92 6.05 -8.42 18.33
C GLU A 92 5.22 -8.37 17.04
N LEU A 93 5.31 -7.27 16.28
CA LEU A 93 4.62 -7.15 14.99
C LEU A 93 5.14 -8.13 13.94
N HIS A 94 6.46 -8.32 13.85
CA HIS A 94 7.06 -9.29 12.93
C HIS A 94 6.49 -10.68 13.18
N LYS A 95 6.40 -11.12 14.45
CA LYS A 95 5.80 -12.41 14.79
C LYS A 95 4.33 -12.51 14.35
N ILE A 96 3.53 -11.48 14.63
CA ILE A 96 2.11 -11.44 14.24
C ILE A 96 1.97 -11.57 12.71
N PHE A 97 2.72 -10.79 11.93
CA PHE A 97 2.67 -10.87 10.48
C PHE A 97 3.24 -12.18 9.93
N ASN A 98 4.31 -12.70 10.53
CA ASN A 98 4.90 -13.97 10.11
C ASN A 98 3.89 -15.11 10.26
N ASP A 99 3.25 -15.23 11.43
CA ASP A 99 2.22 -16.24 11.70
C ASP A 99 0.98 -16.05 10.80
N PHE A 100 0.60 -14.80 10.53
CA PHE A 100 -0.50 -14.47 9.64
C PHE A 100 -0.22 -14.85 8.19
N PHE A 101 0.89 -14.40 7.61
CA PHE A 101 1.23 -14.73 6.24
C PHE A 101 1.55 -16.22 6.06
N ASP A 102 2.06 -16.90 7.08
CA ASP A 102 2.21 -18.35 7.02
C ASP A 102 0.88 -19.06 6.80
N LYS A 103 -0.15 -18.69 7.57
CA LYS A 103 -1.50 -19.24 7.38
C LYS A 103 -2.03 -18.97 5.98
N ILE A 104 -1.84 -17.74 5.48
CA ILE A 104 -2.32 -17.34 4.15
C ILE A 104 -1.63 -18.17 3.07
N ILE A 105 -0.30 -18.24 3.10
CA ILE A 105 0.46 -19.00 2.10
C ILE A 105 0.06 -20.48 2.15
N ASP A 106 -0.10 -21.06 3.34
CA ASP A 106 -0.51 -22.45 3.48
C ASP A 106 -1.93 -22.71 2.95
N GLU A 107 -2.86 -21.80 3.19
CA GLU A 107 -4.20 -21.87 2.61
C GLU A 107 -4.16 -21.85 1.07
N HIS A 108 -3.32 -21.00 0.46
CA HIS A 108 -3.20 -20.94 -1.00
C HIS A 108 -2.54 -22.19 -1.59
N ILE A 109 -1.53 -22.75 -0.91
CA ILE A 109 -0.91 -24.03 -1.31
C ILE A 109 -1.91 -25.19 -1.21
N GLN A 110 -2.71 -25.25 -0.13
CA GLN A 110 -3.69 -26.31 0.08
C GLN A 110 -4.92 -26.19 -0.83
N SER A 111 -5.29 -24.98 -1.22
CA SER A 111 -6.44 -24.69 -2.07
C SER A 111 -6.22 -25.04 -3.56
N ASN A 112 -5.14 -25.75 -3.91
CA ASN A 112 -4.64 -26.07 -5.25
C ASN A 112 -5.75 -26.00 -6.33
N GLY A 113 -5.73 -24.88 -7.06
CA GLY A 113 -6.89 -24.24 -7.66
C GLY A 113 -7.73 -25.10 -8.59
N GLY A 114 -9.06 -25.02 -8.42
CA GLY A 114 -9.95 -25.23 -9.55
C GLY A 114 -9.65 -24.18 -10.62
N GLU A 115 -9.66 -24.58 -11.90
CA GLU A 115 -9.28 -23.75 -13.07
C GLU A 115 -10.06 -22.42 -13.19
N ASP A 116 -11.14 -22.25 -12.42
CA ASP A 116 -12.07 -21.10 -12.46
C ASP A 116 -11.84 -20.04 -11.36
N LYS A 117 -10.85 -20.20 -10.45
CA LYS A 117 -10.59 -19.18 -9.42
C LYS A 117 -9.80 -18.00 -9.99
N VAL A 118 -10.27 -16.78 -9.75
CA VAL A 118 -9.52 -15.56 -10.00
C VAL A 118 -8.24 -15.59 -9.16
N LYS A 119 -7.08 -15.53 -9.83
CA LYS A 119 -5.77 -15.55 -9.18
C LYS A 119 -5.50 -14.24 -8.46
N ASP A 120 -4.99 -14.34 -7.24
CA ASP A 120 -4.48 -13.21 -6.46
C ASP A 120 -2.95 -13.12 -6.53
N PHE A 121 -2.37 -12.12 -5.87
CA PHE A 121 -0.92 -11.92 -5.88
C PHE A 121 -0.14 -13.07 -5.23
N VAL A 122 -0.69 -13.72 -4.19
CA VAL A 122 -0.07 -14.89 -3.56
C VAL A 122 -0.01 -16.06 -4.55
N ASP A 123 -1.09 -16.32 -5.29
CA ASP A 123 -1.12 -17.35 -6.34
C ASP A 123 -0.06 -17.09 -7.43
N VAL A 124 0.15 -15.83 -7.81
CA VAL A 124 1.18 -15.44 -8.79
C VAL A 124 2.59 -15.68 -8.24
N MET A 125 2.84 -15.27 -6.98
CA MET A 125 4.15 -15.46 -6.33
C MET A 125 4.49 -16.94 -6.17
N LEU A 126 3.54 -17.77 -5.73
CA LEU A 126 3.72 -19.22 -5.62
C LEU A 126 3.99 -19.85 -7.00
N GLY A 127 3.26 -19.43 -8.03
CA GLY A 127 3.52 -19.88 -9.40
C GLY A 127 4.89 -19.46 -9.97
N ILE A 128 5.47 -18.36 -9.48
CA ILE A 128 6.84 -17.94 -9.83
C ILE A 128 7.87 -18.84 -9.12
N VAL A 129 7.65 -19.14 -7.83
CA VAL A 129 8.53 -20.03 -7.06
C VAL A 129 8.56 -21.44 -7.64
N ASP A 130 7.41 -21.97 -8.04
CA ASP A 130 7.29 -23.31 -8.62
C ASP A 130 7.97 -23.45 -10.00
N LYS A 131 8.09 -22.36 -10.75
CA LYS A 131 8.68 -22.38 -12.10
C LYS A 131 10.20 -22.28 -12.13
N ALA A 132 10.85 -21.92 -11.01
CA ALA A 132 12.30 -21.98 -10.79
C ALA A 132 13.18 -21.54 -11.99
N GLU A 133 12.80 -20.48 -12.71
CA GLU A 133 13.61 -19.89 -13.81
C GLU A 133 14.54 -18.75 -13.34
N PHE A 134 14.52 -18.41 -12.05
CA PHE A 134 15.33 -17.32 -11.49
C PHE A 134 16.64 -17.82 -10.87
N GLU A 135 17.72 -17.10 -11.15
CA GLU A 135 19.06 -17.33 -10.58
C GLU A 135 19.09 -17.09 -9.06
N TYR A 136 18.14 -16.30 -8.55
CA TYR A 136 17.87 -16.10 -7.12
C TYR A 136 16.72 -16.98 -6.65
N ARG A 137 16.95 -17.73 -5.57
CA ARG A 137 15.91 -18.51 -4.89
C ARG A 137 15.03 -17.54 -4.11
N ILE A 138 13.80 -17.32 -4.58
CA ILE A 138 12.77 -16.62 -3.81
C ILE A 138 12.32 -17.58 -2.71
N GLU A 139 12.70 -17.29 -1.47
CA GLU A 139 12.29 -18.09 -0.33
C GLU A 139 10.94 -17.61 0.21
N ARG A 140 10.35 -18.42 1.07
CA ARG A 140 9.04 -18.13 1.67
C ARG A 140 9.07 -16.82 2.48
N SER A 141 10.18 -16.52 3.14
CA SER A 141 10.40 -15.25 3.83
C SER A 141 10.37 -14.08 2.85
N ASN A 142 11.01 -14.16 1.68
CA ASN A 142 10.91 -13.11 0.66
C ASN A 142 9.46 -12.84 0.24
N ILE A 143 8.64 -13.88 0.06
CA ILE A 143 7.22 -13.72 -0.28
C ILE A 143 6.50 -12.94 0.82
N LYS A 144 6.66 -13.35 2.08
CA LYS A 144 6.04 -12.64 3.22
C LYS A 144 6.46 -11.16 3.29
N ALA A 145 7.70 -10.86 2.90
CA ALA A 145 8.24 -9.49 2.90
C ALA A 145 7.49 -8.63 1.89
N ILE A 146 7.37 -9.17 0.67
CA ILE A 146 6.74 -8.51 -0.45
C ILE A 146 5.24 -8.32 -0.16
N LEU A 147 4.58 -9.30 0.46
CA LEU A 147 3.17 -9.17 0.86
C LEU A 147 2.98 -8.03 1.87
N LEU A 148 3.86 -7.93 2.87
CA LEU A 148 3.83 -6.86 3.87
C LEU A 148 4.07 -5.49 3.24
N ASP A 149 5.07 -5.38 2.36
CA ASP A 149 5.42 -4.12 1.68
C ASP A 149 4.29 -3.64 0.77
N LEU A 150 3.70 -4.57 0.01
CA LEU A 150 2.59 -4.26 -0.89
C LEU A 150 1.33 -3.85 -0.11
N LEU A 151 1.02 -4.52 1.01
CA LEU A 151 -0.11 -4.15 1.87
C LEU A 151 0.08 -2.77 2.51
N ALA A 152 1.25 -2.53 3.10
CA ALA A 152 1.56 -1.26 3.75
C ALA A 152 1.55 -0.10 2.74
N GLY A 153 2.14 -0.31 1.55
CA GLY A 153 2.17 0.68 0.49
C GLY A 153 0.80 0.98 -0.11
N ALA A 154 -0.02 -0.06 -0.38
CA ALA A 154 -1.31 0.11 -1.05
C ALA A 154 -2.38 0.79 -0.17
N MET A 155 -2.33 0.59 1.15
CA MET A 155 -3.37 1.09 2.04
C MET A 155 -3.27 2.60 2.32
N ASP A 156 -2.08 3.07 2.69
CA ASP A 156 -1.91 4.47 3.11
C ASP A 156 -1.87 5.42 1.93
N THR A 157 -1.19 5.03 0.85
CA THR A 157 -0.97 5.95 -0.27
C THR A 157 -2.27 6.28 -1.00
N SER A 158 -3.11 5.26 -1.27
CA SER A 158 -4.41 5.45 -1.92
C SER A 158 -5.39 6.22 -1.04
N LEU A 159 -5.40 5.99 0.28
CA LEU A 159 -6.24 6.76 1.20
C LEU A 159 -5.93 8.25 1.14
N VAL A 160 -4.64 8.59 1.29
CA VAL A 160 -4.16 9.98 1.31
C VAL A 160 -4.44 10.65 -0.04
N GLU A 161 -4.21 9.97 -1.15
CA GLU A 161 -4.49 10.49 -2.49
C GLU A 161 -5.99 10.77 -2.71
N ILE A 162 -6.88 9.86 -2.29
CA ILE A 162 -8.32 10.05 -2.40
C ILE A 162 -8.78 11.23 -1.52
N GLU A 163 -8.26 11.33 -0.30
CA GLU A 163 -8.60 12.41 0.63
C GLU A 163 -8.18 13.78 0.07
N TRP A 164 -6.96 13.90 -0.45
CA TRP A 164 -6.50 15.15 -1.08
C TRP A 164 -7.29 15.50 -2.32
N THR A 165 -7.59 14.51 -3.17
CA THR A 165 -8.35 14.72 -4.40
C THR A 165 -9.78 15.19 -4.09
N LEU A 166 -10.44 14.59 -3.09
CA LEU A 166 -11.76 15.03 -2.62
C LEU A 166 -11.71 16.45 -2.02
N SER A 167 -10.66 16.77 -1.27
CA SER A 167 -10.42 18.11 -0.73
C SER A 167 -10.28 19.16 -1.84
N GLU A 168 -9.51 18.85 -2.89
CA GLU A 168 -9.32 19.75 -4.04
C GLU A 168 -10.59 19.92 -4.87
N PHE A 169 -11.40 18.86 -5.02
CA PHE A 169 -12.71 19.00 -5.65
C PHE A 169 -13.66 19.90 -4.86
N ASN A 170 -13.65 19.81 -3.52
CA ASN A 170 -14.48 20.64 -2.67
C ASN A 170 -14.04 22.12 -2.71
N ARG A 171 -12.72 22.37 -2.77
CA ARG A 171 -12.14 23.71 -2.92
C ARG A 171 -12.39 24.32 -4.30
N ASN A 172 -12.46 23.49 -5.34
CA ASN A 172 -12.60 23.93 -6.72
C ASN A 172 -13.85 23.36 -7.41
N PRO A 173 -15.07 23.88 -7.11
CA PRO A 173 -16.32 23.38 -7.69
C PRO A 173 -16.36 23.41 -9.23
N ARG A 174 -15.57 24.28 -9.87
CA ARG A 174 -15.44 24.35 -11.33
C ARG A 174 -14.75 23.10 -11.89
N VAL A 175 -13.71 22.61 -11.22
CA VAL A 175 -12.98 21.38 -11.58
C VAL A 175 -13.91 20.18 -11.43
N MET A 176 -14.61 20.08 -10.29
CA MET A 176 -15.58 19.01 -10.04
C MET A 176 -16.65 18.93 -11.14
N LYS A 177 -17.24 20.08 -11.54
CA LYS A 177 -18.22 20.11 -12.63
C LYS A 177 -17.66 19.62 -13.95
N LYS A 178 -16.42 19.98 -14.28
CA LYS A 178 -15.78 19.55 -15.54
C LYS A 178 -15.48 18.05 -15.55
N VAL A 179 -15.04 17.47 -14.43
CA VAL A 179 -14.92 16.01 -14.27
C VAL A 179 -16.28 15.31 -14.43
N GLN A 180 -17.34 15.85 -13.82
CA GLN A 180 -18.69 15.29 -13.99
C GLN A 180 -19.18 15.36 -15.44
N MET A 181 -18.86 16.43 -16.17
CA MET A 181 -19.18 16.55 -17.60
C MET A 181 -18.42 15.54 -18.46
N GLU A 182 -17.13 15.34 -18.19
CA GLU A 182 -16.33 14.32 -18.86
C GLU A 182 -16.92 12.92 -18.63
N LEU A 183 -17.18 12.55 -17.37
CA LEU A 183 -17.78 11.27 -17.01
C LEU A 183 -19.13 11.06 -17.70
N ALA A 184 -19.99 12.09 -17.74
CA ALA A 184 -21.28 12.03 -18.42
C ALA A 184 -21.15 11.84 -19.94
N THR A 185 -20.07 12.35 -20.54
CA THR A 185 -19.82 12.29 -21.99
C THR A 185 -19.20 10.95 -22.39
N VAL A 186 -18.19 10.47 -21.65
CA VAL A 186 -17.40 9.28 -21.98
C VAL A 186 -18.10 7.99 -21.54
N VAL A 187 -18.58 7.95 -20.30
CA VAL A 187 -19.13 6.73 -19.70
C VAL A 187 -20.66 6.66 -19.86
N SER A 188 -21.32 7.81 -19.92
CA SER A 188 -22.77 7.99 -19.79
C SER A 188 -23.27 7.76 -18.37
N ILE A 189 -24.30 8.51 -17.96
CA ILE A 189 -24.88 8.48 -16.60
C ILE A 189 -25.58 7.14 -16.29
N LYS A 190 -25.83 6.30 -17.31
CA LYS A 190 -26.63 5.07 -17.20
C LYS A 190 -25.87 3.85 -16.72
N ARG A 191 -24.53 3.87 -16.76
CA ARG A 191 -23.68 2.74 -16.35
C ARG A 191 -22.59 3.20 -15.39
N LYS A 192 -22.00 2.25 -14.67
CA LYS A 192 -20.83 2.52 -13.81
C LYS A 192 -19.57 2.67 -14.66
N VAL A 193 -18.58 3.35 -14.09
CA VAL A 193 -17.23 3.44 -14.67
C VAL A 193 -16.57 2.09 -14.54
N GLU A 194 -16.00 1.59 -15.63
CA GLU A 194 -15.18 0.38 -15.67
C GLU A 194 -13.71 0.76 -15.81
N GLU A 195 -12.79 -0.14 -15.46
CA GLU A 195 -11.34 0.12 -15.61
C GLU A 195 -10.95 0.41 -17.07
N SER A 196 -11.63 -0.19 -18.03
CA SER A 196 -11.42 0.05 -19.46
C SER A 196 -11.81 1.47 -19.94
N ASP A 197 -12.51 2.24 -19.11
CA ASP A 197 -12.86 3.63 -19.41
C ASP A 197 -11.81 4.61 -18.92
N LEU A 198 -10.92 4.21 -18.02
CA LEU A 198 -9.93 5.11 -17.41
C LEU A 198 -9.03 5.76 -18.46
N ASP A 199 -8.63 5.02 -19.49
CA ASP A 199 -7.82 5.51 -20.61
C ASP A 199 -8.50 6.65 -21.40
N LYS A 200 -9.82 6.82 -21.26
CA LYS A 200 -10.60 7.85 -21.96
C LYS A 200 -10.94 9.05 -21.08
N LEU A 201 -10.61 9.01 -19.79
CA LEU A 201 -10.91 10.06 -18.80
C LEU A 201 -9.69 10.96 -18.59
N GLU A 202 -9.26 11.63 -19.66
CA GLU A 202 -8.04 12.44 -19.70
C GLU A 202 -8.05 13.59 -18.68
N TYR A 203 -9.20 14.25 -18.48
CA TYR A 203 -9.33 15.35 -17.53
C TYR A 203 -9.30 14.88 -16.09
N LEU A 204 -9.95 13.78 -15.77
CA LEU A 204 -9.83 13.14 -14.45
C LEU A 204 -8.38 12.76 -14.17
N GLU A 205 -7.68 12.14 -15.11
CA GLU A 205 -6.26 11.77 -14.97
C GLU A 205 -5.39 13.01 -14.70
N MET A 206 -5.60 14.11 -15.44
CA MET A 206 -4.90 15.37 -15.20
C MET A 206 -5.15 15.94 -13.81
N VAL A 207 -6.38 15.86 -13.30
CA VAL A 207 -6.69 16.35 -11.94
C VAL A 207 -6.02 15.50 -10.87
N ILE A 208 -5.99 14.18 -11.04
CA ILE A 208 -5.29 13.28 -10.13
C ILE A 208 -3.79 13.60 -10.12
N LYS A 209 -3.17 13.73 -11.30
CA LYS A 209 -1.75 14.10 -11.42
C LYS A 209 -1.44 15.45 -10.76
N GLU A 210 -2.31 16.44 -10.91
CA GLU A 210 -2.14 17.76 -10.30
C GLU A 210 -2.35 17.71 -8.77
N SER A 211 -3.29 16.90 -8.29
CA SER A 211 -3.49 16.62 -6.86
C SER A 211 -2.22 16.02 -6.25
N MET A 212 -1.61 15.02 -6.91
CA MET A 212 -0.33 14.44 -6.49
C MET A 212 0.83 15.42 -6.53
N ARG A 213 0.84 16.37 -7.49
CA ARG A 213 1.87 17.41 -7.58
C ARG A 213 1.77 18.40 -6.41
N LEU A 214 0.55 18.74 -5.98
CA LEU A 214 0.30 19.66 -4.86
C LEU A 214 0.45 18.98 -3.50
N HIS A 215 -0.03 17.74 -3.40
CA HIS A 215 -0.13 16.95 -2.18
C HIS A 215 0.62 15.64 -2.32
N ALA A 216 1.95 15.73 -2.43
CA ALA A 216 2.80 14.56 -2.55
C ALA A 216 2.65 13.67 -1.30
N VAL A 217 2.09 12.47 -1.50
CA VAL A 217 1.86 11.43 -0.48
C VAL A 217 3.14 11.10 0.29
N VAL A 218 4.30 11.20 -0.38
CA VAL A 218 5.62 11.07 0.24
C VAL A 218 6.29 12.45 0.27
N THR A 219 6.09 13.19 1.35
CA THR A 219 6.66 14.55 1.52
C THR A 219 8.13 14.55 1.96
N THR A 220 8.70 13.40 2.33
CA THR A 220 10.05 13.31 2.93
C THR A 220 11.22 13.30 1.95
N THR A 221 11.01 13.43 0.64
CA THR A 221 12.13 13.67 -0.29
C THR A 221 12.41 15.16 -0.41
N THR A 222 13.04 15.76 0.60
CA THR A 222 13.84 16.95 0.33
C THR A 222 14.98 16.52 -0.58
N LEU A 223 14.89 16.91 -1.86
CA LEU A 223 15.98 16.90 -2.82
C LEU A 223 17.10 17.81 -2.31
N THR A 224 17.97 17.29 -1.43
CA THR A 224 19.34 17.78 -1.34
C THR A 224 20.17 16.94 -2.31
N GLU A 225 20.53 17.57 -3.43
CA GLU A 225 21.51 17.07 -4.42
C GLU A 225 21.18 15.76 -5.15
N GLY A 226 20.16 15.78 -6.02
CA GLY A 226 20.17 15.00 -7.27
C GLY A 226 20.30 13.46 -7.20
N ARG A 227 20.11 12.84 -6.03
CA ARG A 227 20.05 11.38 -5.88
C ARG A 227 18.74 10.98 -5.23
N LEU A 228 17.83 10.39 -6.02
CA LEU A 228 16.70 9.64 -5.46
C LEU A 228 17.25 8.40 -4.76
N HIS A 229 17.40 8.48 -3.44
CA HIS A 229 17.63 7.31 -2.60
C HIS A 229 16.34 6.95 -1.85
N VAL A 230 15.27 6.70 -2.59
CA VAL A 230 14.04 6.11 -2.01
C VAL A 230 14.40 4.83 -1.24
N TRP A 231 15.28 4.02 -1.82
CA TRP A 231 15.85 2.83 -1.19
C TRP A 231 16.57 3.06 0.15
N ARG A 232 17.26 4.21 0.36
CA ARG A 232 17.94 4.45 1.65
C ARG A 232 16.97 4.85 2.76
N ILE A 233 15.86 5.49 2.43
CA ILE A 233 14.84 5.84 3.43
C ILE A 233 14.15 4.55 3.88
N PHE A 234 13.76 3.67 2.94
CA PHE A 234 13.20 2.36 3.27
C PHE A 234 14.18 1.46 4.04
N GLN A 235 15.47 1.43 3.67
CA GLN A 235 16.52 0.71 4.41
C GLN A 235 16.93 1.37 5.74
N ALA A 236 16.56 2.63 6.00
CA ALA A 236 16.86 3.27 7.28
C ALA A 236 15.80 2.98 8.35
N ILE A 237 14.68 2.34 7.99
CA ILE A 237 13.62 2.01 8.94
C ILE A 237 13.99 0.71 9.68
N PRO A 238 14.15 0.73 11.02
CA PRO A 238 14.50 -0.46 11.81
C PRO A 238 13.51 -1.61 11.64
N PHE A 239 12.26 -1.29 11.29
CA PHE A 239 11.21 -2.27 10.95
C PHE A 239 11.65 -3.21 9.82
N TRP A 240 12.11 -2.67 8.68
CA TRP A 240 12.52 -3.46 7.52
C TRP A 240 13.85 -4.19 7.75
N ASN A 241 14.81 -3.55 8.43
CA ASN A 241 16.11 -4.17 8.72
C ASN A 241 16.01 -5.33 9.71
N LEU A 242 15.13 -5.25 10.72
CA LEU A 242 14.93 -6.36 11.65
C LEU A 242 14.20 -7.54 10.98
N TRP A 243 13.33 -7.24 10.02
CA TRP A 243 12.59 -8.22 9.25
C TRP A 243 13.50 -9.00 8.27
N ILE A 244 14.53 -8.35 7.71
CA ILE A 244 15.56 -8.97 6.88
C ILE A 244 16.62 -9.70 7.73
N ALA A 245 16.94 -9.19 8.94
CA ALA A 245 18.03 -9.72 9.75
C ALA A 245 17.67 -10.93 10.63
N ASP A 246 16.39 -11.22 10.89
CA ASP A 246 15.98 -12.38 11.70
C ASP A 246 15.98 -13.71 10.90
N ASP A 247 16.31 -13.69 9.61
CA ASP A 247 16.34 -14.89 8.75
C ASP A 247 17.73 -15.53 8.57
N ASP A 248 18.76 -15.02 9.24
CA ASP A 248 20.12 -15.55 9.11
C ASP A 248 20.63 -16.21 10.41
N GLY A 249 20.58 -17.54 10.40
CA GLY A 249 21.62 -18.38 10.99
C GLY A 249 22.95 -18.32 10.20
N CYS A 250 23.19 -17.27 9.42
CA CYS A 250 24.39 -17.08 8.63
C CYS A 250 25.21 -15.89 9.15
N HIS A 251 26.40 -16.21 9.62
CA HIS A 251 27.47 -15.26 9.85
C HIS A 251 27.87 -14.55 8.55
N ASP A 252 28.09 -13.25 8.69
CA ASP A 252 29.00 -12.38 7.94
C ASP A 252 28.82 -12.24 6.42
N GLY A 253 28.44 -11.02 6.02
CA GLY A 253 28.92 -10.39 4.79
C GLY A 253 28.12 -10.68 3.53
N VAL A 254 27.07 -9.89 3.30
CA VAL A 254 26.54 -9.70 1.95
C VAL A 254 26.84 -8.27 1.51
N ASP A 255 27.86 -8.13 0.67
CA ASP A 255 28.08 -6.94 -0.15
C ASP A 255 26.91 -6.79 -1.13
N VAL A 256 26.04 -5.81 -0.90
CA VAL A 256 24.93 -5.49 -1.79
C VAL A 256 25.44 -4.57 -2.90
N GLN A 257 25.58 -5.11 -4.12
CA GLN A 257 25.88 -4.30 -5.30
C GLN A 257 24.70 -3.36 -5.65
N PRO A 258 24.98 -2.11 -6.07
CA PRO A 258 23.92 -1.18 -6.48
C PRO A 258 23.41 -1.53 -7.88
N MET A 259 22.14 -1.91 -7.98
CA MET A 259 21.44 -2.02 -9.25
C MET A 259 21.08 -0.61 -9.76
N SER A 260 21.74 -0.19 -10.84
CA SER A 260 21.46 1.07 -11.53
C SER A 260 20.26 0.92 -12.45
N LEU A 261 19.18 1.67 -12.22
CA LEU A 261 18.15 1.92 -13.23
C LEU A 261 17.89 3.42 -13.32
N TRP A 262 18.20 3.97 -14.48
CA TRP A 262 17.95 5.35 -14.87
C TRP A 262 16.46 5.55 -15.14
N PHE A 263 15.88 6.64 -14.62
CA PHE A 263 14.66 7.22 -15.16
C PHE A 263 14.79 8.74 -15.11
N ARG A 264 14.76 9.38 -16.29
CA ARG A 264 14.94 10.82 -16.49
C ARG A 264 13.59 11.38 -16.91
N VAL A 265 12.91 12.12 -16.02
CA VAL A 265 11.66 12.82 -16.34
C VAL A 265 11.98 14.31 -16.43
N GLU A 266 12.32 14.77 -17.62
CA GLU A 266 12.20 16.18 -17.97
C GLU A 266 11.05 16.35 -18.95
N LYS A 267 10.19 17.33 -18.63
CA LYS A 267 9.34 18.10 -19.55
C LYS A 267 7.94 17.55 -19.84
N ILE A 268 6.98 17.84 -18.94
CA ILE A 268 5.57 18.05 -19.32
C ILE A 268 5.03 19.28 -18.60
N MET A 269 5.43 20.45 -19.09
CA MET A 269 4.68 21.70 -18.99
C MET A 269 5.05 22.51 -20.25
N GLU A 270 4.35 22.23 -21.34
CA GLU A 270 4.14 23.09 -22.52
C GLU A 270 3.38 22.29 -23.61
N THR A 271 2.07 22.10 -23.43
CA THR A 271 0.99 22.34 -24.42
C THR A 271 -0.37 22.10 -23.80
#